data_AF-A0A8T5XK72-F1
#
_entry.id   AF-A0A8T5XK72-F1
#
_cell.length_a   1.000
_cell.length_b   1.000
_cell.length_c   1.000
_cell.angle_alpha   90.00
_cell.angle_beta   90.00
_cell.angle_gamma   90.00
#
_symmetry.space_group_name_H-M   'P 1'
#
loop_
_entity.id
_entity.type
_entity.pdbx_description
1 polymer ?
#
loop_
_entity_poly.entity_id
_entity_poly.type
_entity_poly.pdbx_seq_one_letter_code
_entity_poly.pdbx_strand_id
1 'polypeptide(L)'
;MNLSEFSKEIMNSNIDDWTINSCWGAGAGPSYLNQFTVWNTGDDKFHNIEIDSHSMIASYKRNLAISIAWGLNHNDDFCEDWANDFPDSRAMSSYIDFFYNGVLVYRDIIVSVDGGRCYIPLPKREFDKKNHKVTRLSVTRQQYEFIKMINQFASTYNYDSYFKRTNIEIVEENWF
;
A
#
# COMPACT_ATOMS: atom_id res chain seq x y z
N MET A 1 -11.62 20.96 2.58
CA MET A 1 -11.68 19.64 1.92
C MET A 1 -12.18 18.64 2.94
N ASN A 2 -13.28 17.94 2.65
CA ASN A 2 -13.74 16.79 3.43
C ASN A 2 -13.23 15.47 2.80
N LEU A 3 -13.47 14.32 3.46
CA LEU A 3 -12.98 13.01 2.98
C LEU A 3 -13.55 12.61 1.62
N SER A 4 -14.81 12.96 1.32
CA SER A 4 -15.43 12.67 0.02
C SER A 4 -14.81 13.49 -1.12
N GLU A 5 -14.53 14.77 -0.88
CA GLU A 5 -13.82 15.64 -1.83
C GLU A 5 -12.39 15.15 -2.04
N PHE A 6 -11.70 14.79 -0.96
CA PHE A 6 -10.34 14.23 -0.99
C PHE A 6 -10.28 12.94 -1.81
N SER A 7 -11.20 12.01 -1.55
CA SER A 7 -11.33 10.76 -2.30
C SER A 7 -11.52 11.01 -3.80
N LYS A 8 -12.42 11.94 -4.17
CA LYS A 8 -12.67 12.29 -5.57
C LYS A 8 -11.44 12.85 -6.28
N GLU A 9 -10.66 13.70 -5.63
CA GLU A 9 -9.41 14.24 -6.20
C GLU A 9 -8.44 13.10 -6.54
N ILE A 10 -8.29 12.12 -5.65
CA ILE A 10 -7.39 10.98 -5.86
C ILE A 10 -7.93 10.07 -6.97
N MET A 11 -9.22 9.73 -6.95
CA MET A 11 -9.81 8.82 -7.94
C MET A 11 -9.84 9.42 -9.35
N ASN A 12 -9.80 10.74 -9.48
CA ASN A 12 -9.73 11.43 -10.77
C ASN A 12 -8.29 11.72 -11.23
N SER A 13 -7.29 11.34 -10.43
CA SER A 13 -5.88 11.52 -10.79
C SER A 13 -5.35 10.39 -11.66
N ASN A 14 -4.27 10.66 -12.39
CA ASN A 14 -3.48 9.65 -13.09
C ASN A 14 -2.02 9.73 -12.66
N ILE A 15 -1.21 8.76 -13.07
CA ILE A 15 0.23 8.65 -12.77
C ILE A 15 0.99 9.98 -13.00
N ASP A 16 0.70 10.70 -14.08
CA ASP A 16 1.40 11.94 -14.43
C ASP A 16 1.02 13.13 -13.54
N ASP A 17 -0.08 13.04 -12.79
CA ASP A 17 -0.46 14.05 -11.81
C ASP A 17 0.32 13.93 -10.49
N TRP A 18 1.18 12.91 -10.33
CA TRP A 18 1.94 12.68 -9.11
C TRP A 18 3.44 12.91 -9.30
N THR A 19 4.07 13.45 -8.26
CA THR A 19 5.52 13.44 -8.11
C THR A 19 5.88 12.31 -7.17
N ILE A 20 6.54 11.29 -7.69
CA ILE A 20 6.97 10.11 -6.94
C ILE A 20 8.34 10.40 -6.35
N ASN A 21 8.45 10.29 -5.02
CA ASN A 21 9.71 10.36 -4.30
C ASN A 21 9.98 8.97 -3.73
N SER A 22 10.92 8.26 -4.34
CA SER A 22 11.36 6.95 -3.91
C SER A 22 12.82 7.04 -3.47
N CYS A 23 13.15 6.32 -2.41
CA CYS A 23 14.54 6.08 -2.04
C CYS A 23 14.84 4.60 -2.32
N TRP A 24 15.97 4.35 -2.98
CA TRP A 24 16.36 2.99 -3.34
C TRP A 24 16.93 2.27 -2.11
N GLY A 25 16.37 1.09 -1.79
CA GLY A 25 16.79 0.24 -0.68
C GLY A 25 15.70 0.02 0.39
N ALA A 26 15.67 -1.17 1.00
CA ALA A 26 14.74 -1.47 2.09
C ALA A 26 15.03 -0.58 3.31
N GLY A 27 14.00 0.03 3.91
CA GLY A 27 14.16 0.97 5.03
C GLY A 27 14.75 2.33 4.66
N ALA A 28 14.96 2.62 3.37
CA ALA A 28 15.55 3.89 2.95
C ALA A 28 14.63 5.10 3.23
N GLY A 29 13.31 4.88 3.31
CA GLY A 29 12.28 5.88 3.62
C GLY A 29 12.25 7.07 2.64
N PRO A 30 11.16 7.81 2.43
CA PRO A 30 11.26 9.11 1.80
C PRO A 30 11.97 10.01 2.79
N SER A 31 13.25 10.27 2.51
CA SER A 31 14.16 11.18 3.21
C SER A 31 13.56 11.72 4.49
N TYR A 32 13.80 11.05 5.62
CA TYR A 32 13.34 11.52 6.93
C TYR A 32 13.71 13.01 7.01
N LEU A 33 12.71 13.90 6.94
CA LEU A 33 12.94 15.33 7.08
C LEU A 33 13.70 15.63 8.39
N ASN A 34 13.62 14.68 9.32
CA ASN A 34 14.34 14.59 10.57
C ASN A 34 15.57 13.66 10.47
N GLN A 35 16.71 14.13 10.98
CA GLN A 35 17.88 13.28 11.20
C GLN A 35 17.76 12.57 12.54
N PHE A 36 17.90 11.25 12.56
CA PHE A 36 18.04 10.48 13.79
C PHE A 36 19.52 10.27 14.10
N THR A 37 19.93 10.55 15.35
CA THR A 37 21.30 10.38 15.81
C THR A 37 21.30 9.49 17.05
N VAL A 38 22.05 8.38 16.98
CA VAL A 38 22.29 7.50 18.13
C VAL A 38 23.53 8.02 18.86
N TRP A 39 23.36 8.40 20.12
CA TRP A 39 24.48 8.78 21.01
C TRP A 39 24.89 7.56 21.84
N ASN A 40 26.20 7.27 21.89
CA ASN A 40 26.74 6.09 22.55
C ASN A 40 27.17 6.40 24.01
N THR A 41 26.87 5.52 24.97
CA THR A 41 27.16 5.71 26.41
C THR A 41 28.58 5.36 26.84
N GLY A 42 29.45 4.96 25.90
CA GLY A 42 30.84 4.63 26.18
C GLY A 42 31.08 3.23 26.74
N ASP A 43 30.05 2.38 26.74
CA ASP A 43 30.11 0.95 27.10
C ASP A 43 30.27 0.03 25.88
N ASP A 44 30.51 0.60 24.69
CA ASP A 44 30.66 -0.07 23.39
C ASP A 44 29.50 -1.02 23.03
N LYS A 45 28.36 -0.91 23.73
CA LYS A 45 27.16 -1.72 23.47
C LYS A 45 26.15 -0.92 22.66
N PHE A 46 25.99 -1.32 21.41
CA PHE A 46 24.93 -0.83 20.56
C PHE A 46 23.61 -1.52 20.92
N HIS A 47 22.65 -0.75 21.45
CA HIS A 47 21.34 -1.24 21.88
C HIS A 47 20.23 -1.13 20.82
N ASN A 48 20.53 -0.48 19.68
CA ASN A 48 19.72 -0.33 18.47
C ASN A 48 18.41 0.49 18.61
N ILE A 49 18.22 1.45 17.69
CA ILE A 49 16.93 2.13 17.47
C ILE A 49 16.54 1.80 16.03
N GLU A 50 15.49 1.01 15.88
CA GLU A 50 14.91 0.72 14.57
C GLU A 50 13.77 1.69 14.30
N ILE A 51 13.86 2.39 13.17
CA ILE A 51 12.85 3.32 12.70
C ILE A 51 12.43 2.82 11.34
N ASP A 52 11.17 2.42 11.25
CA ASP A 52 10.56 2.05 9.99
C ASP A 52 9.71 3.21 9.45
N SER A 53 9.66 3.31 8.14
CA SER A 53 8.85 4.31 7.44
C SER A 53 8.36 3.74 6.12
N HIS A 54 7.37 4.40 5.55
CA HIS A 54 6.98 4.11 4.17
C HIS A 54 8.21 4.16 3.27
N SER A 55 8.38 3.25 2.33
CA SER A 55 9.53 3.31 1.40
C SER A 55 9.27 4.23 0.20
N MET A 56 8.01 4.57 -0.02
CA MET A 56 7.53 5.37 -1.15
C MET A 56 6.60 6.48 -0.65
N ILE A 57 6.71 7.67 -1.26
CA ILE A 57 5.72 8.74 -1.11
C ILE A 57 5.47 9.41 -2.46
N ALA A 58 4.21 9.76 -2.73
CA ALA A 58 3.78 10.53 -3.87
C ALA A 58 3.11 11.83 -3.40
N SER A 59 3.46 12.95 -4.02
CA SER A 59 2.80 14.25 -3.79
C SER A 59 1.94 14.62 -4.99
N TYR A 60 0.71 15.07 -4.77
CA TYR A 60 -0.21 15.41 -5.85
C TYR A 60 0.13 16.79 -6.44
N LYS A 61 0.49 16.86 -7.72
CA LYS A 61 1.00 18.09 -8.36
C LYS A 61 -0.01 19.24 -8.35
N ARG A 62 -1.31 18.93 -8.46
CA ARG A 62 -2.38 19.95 -8.51
C ARG A 62 -2.75 20.50 -7.13
N ASN A 63 -2.50 19.72 -6.07
CA ASN A 63 -2.74 20.12 -4.70
C ASN A 63 -1.73 19.46 -3.76
N LEU A 64 -0.64 20.17 -3.48
CA LEU A 64 0.49 19.69 -2.66
C LEU A 64 0.12 19.42 -1.19
N ALA A 65 -1.09 19.79 -0.76
CA ALA A 65 -1.61 19.35 0.53
C ALA A 65 -1.90 17.84 0.57
N ILE A 66 -2.10 17.20 -0.60
CA ILE A 66 -2.42 15.78 -0.72
C ILE A 66 -1.13 14.99 -0.98
N SER A 67 -0.88 13.99 -0.14
CA SER A 67 0.17 12.99 -0.39
C SER A 67 -0.30 11.59 -0.04
N ILE A 68 0.35 10.60 -0.66
CA ILE A 68 0.11 9.17 -0.45
C ILE A 68 1.45 8.52 -0.13
N ALA A 69 1.54 7.67 0.87
CA ALA A 69 2.74 6.90 1.17
C ALA A 69 2.44 5.41 1.28
N TRP A 70 3.37 4.55 0.89
CA TRP A 70 3.21 3.10 1.02
C TRP A 70 4.55 2.38 1.22
N GLY A 71 4.46 1.11 1.56
CA GLY A 71 5.63 0.24 1.77
C GLY A 71 6.14 0.24 3.21
N LEU A 72 5.42 0.84 4.16
CA LEU A 72 5.61 0.61 5.60
C LEU A 72 5.04 -0.77 5.94
N ASN A 73 5.86 -1.63 6.54
CA ASN A 73 5.49 -3.03 6.77
C ASN A 73 4.24 -3.16 7.67
N HIS A 74 3.37 -4.10 7.32
CA HIS A 74 2.22 -4.53 8.13
C HIS A 74 2.33 -6.02 8.49
N ASN A 75 2.70 -6.87 7.54
CA ASN A 75 2.99 -8.28 7.75
C ASN A 75 3.91 -8.80 6.65
N ASP A 76 5.10 -9.29 7.02
CA ASP A 76 6.11 -9.82 6.10
C ASP A 76 5.79 -11.22 5.56
N ASP A 77 4.90 -11.97 6.22
CA ASP A 77 4.49 -13.32 5.85
C ASP A 77 2.96 -13.37 5.70
N PHE A 78 2.47 -12.74 4.64
CA PHE A 78 1.04 -12.67 4.36
C PHE A 78 0.57 -13.98 3.70
N CYS A 79 -0.26 -14.74 4.43
CA CYS A 79 -0.70 -16.07 4.04
C CYS A 79 -2.21 -16.11 3.75
N GLU A 80 -2.57 -16.15 2.47
CA GLU A 80 -3.92 -16.33 1.93
C GLU A 80 -3.87 -17.05 0.59
N ASP A 81 -4.82 -17.97 0.35
CA ASP A 81 -4.88 -18.76 -0.90
C ASP A 81 -4.77 -17.88 -2.16
N TRP A 82 -5.50 -16.76 -2.20
CA TRP A 82 -5.51 -15.84 -3.34
C TRP A 82 -4.18 -15.07 -3.52
N ALA A 83 -3.39 -14.92 -2.45
CA ALA A 83 -2.16 -14.14 -2.43
C ALA A 83 -0.90 -15.00 -2.67
N ASN A 84 -0.97 -16.30 -2.34
CA ASN A 84 0.17 -17.22 -2.43
C ASN A 84 0.10 -18.17 -3.64
N ASP A 85 -1.00 -18.21 -4.40
CA ASP A 85 -1.15 -19.02 -5.63
C ASP A 85 -0.47 -18.39 -6.87
N PHE A 86 0.78 -17.97 -6.69
CA PHE A 86 1.66 -17.41 -7.71
C PHE A 86 2.93 -18.26 -7.87
N PRO A 87 3.70 -18.13 -8.98
CA PRO A 87 4.93 -18.90 -9.17
C PRO A 87 5.93 -18.71 -8.01
N ASP A 88 6.05 -17.49 -7.48
CA ASP A 88 6.63 -17.24 -6.17
C ASP A 88 5.50 -17.11 -5.14
N SER A 89 5.42 -18.04 -4.19
CA SER A 89 4.34 -18.05 -3.20
C SER A 89 4.50 -16.99 -2.11
N ARG A 90 5.60 -16.23 -2.09
CA ARG A 90 5.81 -15.21 -1.06
C ARG A 90 4.91 -14.01 -1.30
N ALA A 91 4.16 -13.64 -0.26
CA ALA A 91 3.39 -12.41 -0.21
C ALA A 91 3.65 -11.67 1.11
N MET A 92 3.58 -10.35 1.03
CA MET A 92 3.73 -9.44 2.18
C MET A 92 2.68 -8.35 2.08
N SER A 93 2.34 -7.72 3.19
CA SER A 93 1.40 -6.60 3.21
C SER A 93 2.05 -5.37 3.83
N SER A 94 1.68 -4.21 3.31
CA SER A 94 2.13 -2.91 3.79
C SER A 94 0.95 -1.95 3.89
N TYR A 95 1.12 -0.91 4.71
CA TYR A 95 0.15 0.17 4.78
C TYR A 95 0.21 1.02 3.51
N ILE A 96 -0.96 1.50 3.10
CA ILE A 96 -1.10 2.63 2.18
C ILE A 96 -1.82 3.76 2.92
N ASP A 97 -1.10 4.86 3.07
CA ASP A 97 -1.51 5.99 3.87
C ASP A 97 -1.80 7.20 3.00
N PHE A 98 -2.88 7.88 3.36
CA PHE A 98 -3.35 9.07 2.68
C PHE A 98 -3.27 10.25 3.63
N PHE A 99 -2.63 11.32 3.18
CA PHE A 99 -2.40 12.50 3.99
C PHE A 99 -3.04 13.74 3.38
N TYR A 100 -3.56 14.60 4.24
CA TYR A 100 -3.98 15.95 3.90
C TYR A 100 -3.31 16.94 4.86
N ASN A 101 -2.54 17.90 4.32
CA ASN A 101 -1.68 18.80 5.09
C ASN A 101 -0.77 18.06 6.09
N GLY A 102 -0.24 16.90 5.68
CA GLY A 102 0.62 16.05 6.51
C GLY A 102 -0.10 15.26 7.60
N VAL A 103 -1.42 15.39 7.74
CA VAL A 103 -2.23 14.60 8.69
C VAL A 103 -2.72 13.33 8.00
N LEU A 104 -2.52 12.17 8.62
CA LEU A 104 -3.09 10.90 8.16
C LEU A 104 -4.62 10.97 8.21
N VAL A 105 -5.27 10.98 7.04
CA VAL A 105 -6.74 11.08 6.92
C VAL A 105 -7.39 9.75 6.61
N TYR A 106 -6.66 8.81 6.01
CA TYR A 106 -7.12 7.46 5.72
C TYR A 106 -5.94 6.50 5.61
N ARG A 107 -6.16 5.24 6.00
CA ARG A 107 -5.18 4.16 5.93
C ARG A 107 -5.88 2.89 5.47
N ASP A 108 -5.26 2.20 4.52
CA ASP A 108 -5.67 0.87 4.08
C ASP A 108 -4.44 -0.05 3.96
N ILE A 109 -4.65 -1.29 3.53
CA ILE A 109 -3.61 -2.30 3.33
C ILE A 109 -3.51 -2.68 1.86
N ILE A 110 -2.28 -2.75 1.36
CA ILE A 110 -1.95 -3.32 0.06
C ILE A 110 -1.10 -4.57 0.25
N VAL A 111 -1.33 -5.56 -0.60
CA VAL A 111 -0.61 -6.85 -0.54
C VAL A 111 0.29 -6.96 -1.75
N SER A 112 1.59 -7.08 -1.52
CA SER A 112 2.56 -7.41 -2.55
C SER A 112 2.61 -8.93 -2.73
N VAL A 113 2.31 -9.41 -3.94
CA VAL A 113 2.27 -10.84 -4.29
C VAL A 113 3.41 -11.21 -5.24
N ASP A 114 3.59 -12.52 -5.44
CA ASP A 114 4.57 -13.08 -6.38
C ASP A 114 5.97 -12.52 -6.12
N GLY A 115 6.40 -12.50 -4.86
CA GLY A 115 7.73 -12.06 -4.45
C GLY A 115 8.05 -10.58 -4.72
N GLY A 116 7.05 -9.69 -4.75
CA GLY A 116 7.28 -8.24 -4.97
C GLY A 116 6.87 -7.72 -6.34
N ARG A 117 6.22 -8.53 -7.18
CA ARG A 117 5.98 -8.20 -8.60
C ARG A 117 4.71 -7.40 -8.86
N CYS A 118 3.71 -7.54 -7.99
CA CYS A 118 2.43 -6.86 -8.15
C CYS A 118 1.81 -6.52 -6.79
N TYR A 119 1.20 -5.34 -6.68
CA TYR A 119 0.35 -5.00 -5.55
C TYR A 119 -1.10 -5.39 -5.84
N ILE A 120 -1.81 -5.92 -4.85
CA ILE A 120 -3.25 -6.24 -4.89
C ILE A 120 -3.91 -5.60 -3.67
N PRO A 121 -5.08 -4.93 -3.82
CA PRO A 121 -5.82 -4.40 -2.68
C PRO A 121 -6.25 -5.54 -1.74
N LEU A 122 -6.20 -5.32 -0.43
CA LEU A 122 -6.72 -6.29 0.53
C LEU A 122 -8.26 -6.45 0.33
N PRO A 123 -8.76 -7.64 -0.03
CA PRO A 123 -10.19 -7.83 -0.24
C PRO A 123 -10.97 -7.84 1.07
N LYS A 124 -12.20 -7.33 1.01
CA LYS A 124 -13.22 -7.59 2.01
C LYS A 124 -13.60 -9.07 1.93
N ARG A 125 -13.75 -9.68 3.10
CA ARG A 125 -14.10 -11.10 3.23
C ARG A 125 -15.52 -11.24 3.72
N GLU A 126 -16.31 -12.03 3.02
CA GLU A 126 -17.57 -12.54 3.55
C GLU A 126 -17.34 -13.95 4.09
N PHE A 127 -17.84 -14.19 5.30
CA PHE A 127 -17.65 -15.44 6.02
C PHE A 127 -18.98 -16.15 6.22
N ASP A 128 -19.02 -17.43 5.88
CA ASP A 128 -20.05 -18.31 6.41
C ASP A 128 -19.72 -18.64 7.86
N LYS A 129 -20.50 -18.06 8.78
CA LYS A 129 -20.34 -18.25 10.23
C LYS A 129 -20.52 -19.70 10.67
N LYS A 130 -21.25 -20.53 9.92
CA LYS A 130 -21.50 -21.93 10.28
C LYS A 130 -20.33 -22.84 9.93
N ASN A 131 -19.71 -22.58 8.78
CA ASN A 131 -18.64 -23.42 8.22
C ASN A 131 -17.24 -22.82 8.42
N HIS A 132 -17.12 -21.65 9.06
CA HIS A 132 -15.87 -20.91 9.28
C HIS A 132 -15.04 -20.75 8.00
N LYS A 133 -15.70 -20.54 6.86
CA LYS A 133 -15.06 -20.47 5.55
C LYS A 133 -15.34 -19.12 4.89
N VAL A 134 -14.32 -18.58 4.23
CA VAL A 134 -14.49 -17.43 3.33
C VAL A 134 -15.30 -17.88 2.13
N THR A 135 -16.44 -17.24 1.89
CA THR A 135 -17.32 -17.53 0.76
C THR A 135 -17.13 -16.56 -0.39
N ARG A 136 -16.66 -15.35 -0.11
CA ARG A 136 -16.51 -14.30 -1.09
C ARG A 136 -15.38 -13.35 -0.72
N LEU A 137 -14.61 -12.96 -1.73
CA LEU A 137 -13.61 -11.91 -1.67
C LEU A 137 -14.03 -10.80 -2.63
N SER A 138 -14.09 -9.57 -2.15
CA SER A 138 -14.46 -8.43 -2.99
C SER A 138 -13.62 -7.20 -2.71
N VAL A 139 -13.42 -6.39 -3.75
CA VAL A 139 -12.83 -5.05 -3.67
C VAL A 139 -13.69 -4.09 -4.45
N THR A 140 -13.69 -2.82 -4.05
CA THR A 140 -14.39 -1.79 -4.80
C THR A 140 -13.69 -1.49 -6.12
N ARG A 141 -14.45 -1.02 -7.12
CA ARG A 141 -13.88 -0.47 -8.37
C ARG A 141 -12.83 0.59 -8.08
N GLN A 142 -13.09 1.46 -7.11
CA GLN A 142 -12.18 2.53 -6.69
C GLN A 142 -10.85 1.98 -6.18
N GLN A 143 -10.88 0.98 -5.29
CA GLN A 143 -9.67 0.29 -4.81
C GLN A 143 -8.88 -0.34 -5.97
N TYR A 144 -9.57 -1.03 -6.87
CA TYR A 144 -8.94 -1.68 -8.02
C TYR A 144 -8.19 -0.68 -8.90
N GLU A 145 -8.86 0.38 -9.37
CA GLU A 145 -8.25 1.35 -10.28
C GLU A 145 -7.11 2.13 -9.60
N PHE A 146 -7.28 2.46 -8.31
CA PHE A 146 -6.26 3.16 -7.57
C PHE A 146 -5.02 2.29 -7.33
N ILE A 147 -5.16 1.05 -6.89
CA ILE A 147 -4.01 0.16 -6.70
C ILE A 147 -3.37 -0.22 -8.04
N LYS A 148 -4.14 -0.28 -9.13
CA LYS A 148 -3.59 -0.39 -10.49
C LYS A 148 -2.65 0.77 -10.81
N MET A 149 -3.04 2.01 -10.48
CA MET A 149 -2.17 3.19 -10.62
C MET A 149 -0.94 3.08 -9.72
N ILE A 150 -1.10 2.73 -8.44
CA ILE A 150 0.04 2.53 -7.52
C ILE A 150 1.01 1.47 -8.04
N ASN A 151 0.51 0.37 -8.60
CA ASN A 151 1.34 -0.69 -9.17
C ASN A 151 2.20 -0.18 -10.33
N GLN A 152 1.69 0.75 -11.15
CA GLN A 152 2.47 1.35 -12.24
C GLN A 152 3.65 2.19 -11.73
N PHE A 153 3.62 2.68 -10.48
CA PHE A 153 4.78 3.37 -9.90
C PHE A 153 5.95 2.43 -9.61
N ALA A 154 5.69 1.16 -9.32
CA ALA A 154 6.69 0.22 -8.80
C ALA A 154 6.99 -0.95 -9.74
N SER A 155 6.14 -1.20 -10.74
CA SER A 155 6.14 -2.43 -11.51
C SER A 155 5.75 -2.20 -12.96
N THR A 156 6.41 -2.93 -13.86
CA THR A 156 6.06 -2.99 -15.29
C THR A 156 5.15 -4.18 -15.61
N TYR A 157 4.80 -4.99 -14.62
CA TYR A 157 3.95 -6.17 -14.80
C TYR A 157 2.49 -5.78 -15.05
N ASN A 158 1.79 -6.61 -15.83
CA ASN A 158 0.39 -6.38 -16.18
C ASN A 158 -0.52 -6.65 -14.97
N TYR A 159 -0.96 -5.57 -14.32
CA TYR A 159 -1.83 -5.61 -13.15
C TYR A 159 -3.11 -6.44 -13.37
N ASP A 160 -3.81 -6.23 -14.49
CA ASP A 160 -5.10 -6.89 -14.76
C ASP A 160 -4.94 -8.43 -14.83
N SER A 161 -3.83 -8.90 -15.40
CA SER A 161 -3.49 -10.33 -15.46
C SER A 161 -3.26 -10.92 -14.06
N TYR A 162 -2.55 -10.20 -13.19
CA TYR A 162 -2.33 -10.63 -11.81
C TYR A 162 -3.63 -10.63 -11.00
N PHE A 163 -4.42 -9.55 -11.11
CA PHE A 163 -5.68 -9.44 -10.39
C PHE A 163 -6.66 -10.54 -10.81
N LYS A 164 -6.73 -10.88 -12.10
CA LYS A 164 -7.60 -11.96 -12.58
C LYS A 164 -7.29 -13.32 -11.93
N ARG A 165 -6.04 -13.58 -11.52
CA ARG A 165 -5.64 -14.84 -10.87
C ARG A 165 -6.11 -14.96 -9.44
N THR A 166 -6.40 -13.86 -8.75
CA THR A 166 -6.79 -13.86 -7.33
C THR A 166 -8.24 -14.33 -7.13
N ASN A 167 -9.05 -14.35 -8.19
CA ASN A 167 -10.48 -14.64 -8.14
C ASN A 167 -11.27 -13.71 -7.19
N ILE A 168 -10.74 -12.50 -6.95
CA ILE A 168 -11.42 -11.44 -6.19
C ILE A 168 -12.44 -10.74 -7.09
N GLU A 169 -13.65 -10.53 -6.58
CA GLU A 169 -14.70 -9.83 -7.30
C GLU A 169 -14.56 -8.31 -7.20
N ILE A 170 -14.87 -7.60 -8.28
CA ILE A 170 -14.97 -6.13 -8.27
C ILE A 170 -16.44 -5.74 -8.05
N VAL A 171 -16.70 -4.88 -7.07
CA VAL A 171 -18.03 -4.36 -6.74
C VAL A 171 -18.11 -2.84 -6.91
N GLU A 172 -19.30 -2.33 -7.20
CA GLU A 172 -19.58 -0.90 -7.37
C GLU A 172 -20.03 -0.26 -6.03
N GLU A 173 -19.25 -0.53 -4.97
CA GLU A 173 -19.40 0.10 -3.64
C GLU A 173 -18.39 1.24 -3.48
N ASN A 174 -18.66 2.18 -2.57
CA ASN A 174 -17.71 3.24 -2.24
C ASN A 174 -16.59 2.69 -1.36
N TRP A 175 -15.35 3.11 -1.63
CA TRP A 175 -14.20 2.80 -0.79
C TRP A 175 -14.14 3.70 0.45
N PHE A 176 -14.45 4.98 0.28
CA PHE A 176 -14.43 6.03 1.31
C PHE A 176 -15.85 6.46 1.71
#